data_AF-A0A962A5J3-F1
#
_entry.id   AF-A0A962A5J3-F1
#
_cell.length_a   1.000
_cell.length_b   1.000
_cell.length_c   1.000
_cell.angle_alpha   90.00
_cell.angle_beta   90.00
_cell.angle_gamma   90.00
#
_symmetry.space_group_name_H-M   'P 1'
#
loop_
_entity.id
_entity.type
_entity.pdbx_description
1 polymer ?
#
loop_
_entity_poly.entity_id
_entity_poly.type
_entity_poly.pdbx_seq_one_letter_code
_entity_poly.pdbx_strand_id
1 'polypeptide(L)'
;MYHDDKWNPVEGDELTGFLEQIDPVDGKYKVSADSTQVHWRMLPFYESVALIRVKDPNWVNKKLNIYYLTDQGNLFRLNGTSPPIHEVNAKAPIKVTDDNVLEYLRFFCFFVRGEEGPFYIAESMDDENMPANMDDTTRSVVEGTIRPASYEGKNDQGHYLCDAVVFYSNALFIANFAIQPSGMIEMLDDEPIAADLPSKVEVPVS
;
A
#
# COMPACT_ATOMS: atom_id res chain seq x y z
N MET A 1 1.32 11.36 -3.61
CA MET A 1 0.13 10.76 -2.96
C MET A 1 -0.04 9.36 -3.51
N TYR A 2 -0.36 8.34 -2.68
CA TYR A 2 -0.85 7.08 -3.25
C TYR A 2 -2.18 7.40 -3.93
N HIS A 3 -2.22 7.35 -5.25
CA HIS A 3 -3.45 7.62 -5.98
C HIS A 3 -4.28 6.33 -5.97
N ASP A 4 -5.36 6.28 -5.20
CA ASP A 4 -6.32 5.16 -5.20
C ASP A 4 -7.34 5.27 -6.35
N ASP A 5 -6.83 5.48 -7.56
CA ASP A 5 -7.65 5.74 -8.74
C ASP A 5 -7.51 4.63 -9.80
N LYS A 6 -8.22 4.81 -10.93
CA LYS A 6 -8.12 3.98 -12.15
C LYS A 6 -8.48 2.50 -11.95
N TRP A 7 -9.40 2.25 -11.03
CA TRP A 7 -9.97 0.94 -10.76
C TRP A 7 -11.01 0.56 -11.82
N ASN A 8 -10.89 -0.63 -12.39
CA ASN A 8 -11.85 -1.23 -13.30
C ASN A 8 -12.61 -2.33 -12.57
N PRO A 9 -13.95 -2.37 -12.64
CA PRO A 9 -14.72 -3.44 -12.02
C PRO A 9 -14.45 -4.79 -12.72
N VAL A 10 -14.49 -5.88 -11.95
CA VAL A 10 -14.58 -7.25 -12.47
C VAL A 10 -16.03 -7.68 -12.38
N GLU A 11 -16.60 -8.17 -13.49
CA GLU A 11 -18.03 -8.46 -13.63
C GLU A 11 -18.26 -9.81 -14.32
N GLY A 12 -19.50 -10.31 -14.28
CA GLY A 12 -19.92 -11.51 -14.99
C GLY A 12 -19.13 -12.77 -14.62
N ASP A 13 -18.81 -13.59 -15.62
CA ASP A 13 -18.15 -14.89 -15.42
C ASP A 13 -16.73 -14.74 -14.82
N GLU A 14 -16.03 -13.64 -15.10
CA GLU A 14 -14.71 -13.35 -14.51
C GLU A 14 -14.82 -13.12 -13.01
N LEU A 15 -15.86 -12.41 -12.57
CA LEU A 15 -16.12 -12.20 -11.14
C LEU A 15 -16.39 -13.54 -10.47
N THR A 16 -17.30 -14.34 -11.02
CA THR A 16 -17.65 -15.66 -10.46
C THR A 16 -16.41 -16.55 -10.36
N GLY A 17 -15.63 -16.68 -11.43
CA GLY A 17 -14.43 -17.52 -11.46
C GLY A 17 -13.33 -17.02 -10.52
N PHE A 18 -13.22 -15.70 -10.30
CA PHE A 18 -12.30 -15.15 -9.29
C PHE A 18 -12.77 -15.46 -7.87
N LEU A 19 -14.06 -15.25 -7.56
CA LEU A 19 -14.60 -15.51 -6.22
C LEU A 19 -14.50 -16.99 -5.82
N GLU A 20 -14.70 -17.92 -6.76
CA GLU A 20 -14.51 -19.36 -6.53
C GLU A 20 -13.08 -19.74 -6.10
N GLN A 21 -12.07 -18.99 -6.56
CA GLN A 21 -10.67 -19.23 -6.18
C GLN A 21 -10.33 -18.73 -4.79
N ILE A 22 -11.06 -17.73 -4.29
CA ILE A 22 -10.74 -17.05 -3.04
C ILE A 22 -11.75 -17.29 -1.92
N ASP A 23 -12.90 -17.93 -2.14
CA ASP A 23 -13.90 -18.17 -1.08
C ASP A 23 -13.58 -19.43 -0.25
N PRO A 24 -13.53 -19.33 1.10
CA PRO A 24 -13.43 -18.13 1.92
C PRO A 24 -12.00 -17.55 1.92
N VAL A 25 -11.88 -16.22 1.91
CA VAL A 25 -10.56 -15.57 1.89
C VAL A 25 -9.86 -15.84 3.22
N ASP A 26 -8.65 -16.40 3.12
CA ASP A 26 -7.82 -16.78 4.27
C ASP A 26 -8.55 -17.69 5.28
N GLY A 27 -9.57 -18.44 4.82
CA GLY A 27 -10.41 -19.26 5.70
C GLY A 27 -11.43 -18.46 6.54
N LYS A 28 -11.48 -17.13 6.40
CA LYS A 28 -12.17 -16.20 7.32
C LYS A 28 -13.31 -15.44 6.68
N TYR A 29 -13.07 -14.83 5.53
CA TYR A 29 -14.01 -13.87 4.94
C TYR A 29 -14.78 -14.51 3.81
N LYS A 30 -16.10 -14.61 3.99
CA LYS A 30 -16.98 -15.08 2.92
C LYS A 30 -17.14 -14.02 1.84
N VAL A 31 -17.16 -14.48 0.59
CA VAL A 31 -17.42 -13.64 -0.58
C VAL A 31 -18.64 -14.18 -1.34
N SER A 32 -19.31 -13.32 -2.08
CA SER A 32 -20.51 -13.63 -2.87
C SER A 32 -20.58 -12.75 -4.11
N ALA A 33 -21.01 -13.31 -5.23
CA ALA A 33 -21.25 -12.54 -6.46
C ALA A 33 -22.33 -11.46 -6.27
N ASP A 34 -23.22 -11.61 -5.28
CA ASP A 34 -24.31 -10.66 -5.03
C ASP A 34 -23.86 -9.38 -4.27
N SER A 35 -22.76 -9.46 -3.50
CA SER A 35 -22.33 -8.37 -2.61
C SER A 35 -20.87 -7.96 -2.73
N THR A 36 -19.99 -8.90 -3.07
CA THR A 36 -18.56 -8.66 -3.13
C THR A 36 -18.24 -7.83 -4.36
N GLN A 37 -17.53 -6.73 -4.15
CA GLN A 37 -17.05 -5.86 -5.22
C GLN A 37 -15.57 -6.14 -5.45
N VAL A 38 -15.23 -6.51 -6.68
CA VAL A 38 -13.85 -6.77 -7.10
C VAL A 38 -13.47 -5.74 -8.15
N HIS A 39 -12.31 -5.13 -7.97
CA HIS A 39 -11.77 -4.18 -8.92
C HIS A 39 -10.30 -4.49 -9.17
N TRP A 40 -9.80 -4.12 -10.35
CA TRP A 40 -8.40 -4.27 -10.69
C TRP A 40 -7.84 -2.99 -11.31
N ARG A 41 -6.51 -2.84 -11.24
CA ARG A 41 -5.78 -1.78 -11.96
C ARG A 41 -4.36 -2.21 -12.28
N MET A 42 -3.79 -1.59 -13.30
CA MET A 42 -2.36 -1.72 -13.61
C MET A 42 -1.53 -0.88 -12.64
N LEU A 43 -0.30 -1.33 -12.39
CA LEU A 43 0.70 -0.60 -11.62
C LEU A 43 1.80 -0.10 -12.57
N PRO A 44 2.29 1.15 -12.43
CA PRO A 44 3.20 1.76 -13.41
C PRO A 44 4.60 1.13 -13.45
N PHE A 45 4.92 0.29 -12.47
CA PHE A 45 6.19 -0.44 -12.35
C PHE A 45 6.08 -1.92 -12.77
N TYR A 46 4.95 -2.36 -13.31
CA TYR A 46 4.77 -3.71 -13.86
C TYR A 46 4.21 -3.69 -15.29
N GLU A 47 4.60 -4.68 -16.10
CA GLU A 47 4.05 -4.84 -17.46
C GLU A 47 2.80 -5.70 -17.50
N SER A 48 2.80 -6.83 -16.80
CA SER A 48 1.73 -7.84 -16.83
C SER A 48 0.98 -7.99 -15.51
N VAL A 49 1.49 -7.41 -14.43
CA VAL A 49 0.91 -7.56 -13.09
C VAL A 49 -0.18 -6.52 -12.86
N ALA A 50 -1.35 -6.99 -12.42
CA ALA A 50 -2.43 -6.12 -11.95
C ALA A 50 -2.58 -6.24 -10.42
N LEU A 51 -2.95 -5.12 -9.79
CA LEU A 51 -3.43 -5.08 -8.41
C LEU A 51 -4.94 -5.32 -8.42
N ILE A 52 -5.41 -6.28 -7.64
CA ILE A 52 -6.82 -6.57 -7.40
C ILE A 52 -7.18 -6.10 -5.98
N ARG A 53 -8.35 -5.47 -5.85
CA ARG A 53 -8.98 -5.11 -4.59
C ARG A 53 -10.34 -5.80 -4.48
N VAL A 54 -10.58 -6.40 -3.31
CA VAL A 54 -11.81 -7.09 -2.94
C VAL A 54 -12.38 -6.42 -1.70
N LYS A 55 -13.65 -6.06 -1.74
CA LYS A 55 -14.39 -5.52 -0.61
C LYS A 55 -15.77 -6.14 -0.56
N ASP A 56 -16.29 -6.39 0.64
CA ASP A 56 -17.67 -6.81 0.82
C ASP A 56 -18.33 -6.01 1.95
N PRO A 57 -19.47 -5.35 1.69
CA PRO A 57 -20.18 -4.58 2.71
C PRO A 57 -20.73 -5.43 3.87
N ASN A 58 -20.82 -6.75 3.70
CA ASN A 58 -21.30 -7.68 4.72
C ASN A 58 -20.20 -8.16 5.67
N TRP A 59 -18.92 -7.81 5.43
CA TRP A 59 -17.87 -8.09 6.40
C TRP A 59 -18.05 -7.27 7.67
N VAL A 60 -17.63 -7.85 8.81
CA VAL A 60 -17.67 -7.18 10.12
C VAL A 60 -16.93 -5.85 10.09
N ASN A 61 -15.74 -5.83 9.46
CA ASN A 61 -14.99 -4.61 9.22
C ASN A 61 -15.33 -4.05 7.83
N LYS A 62 -16.22 -3.05 7.79
CA LYS A 62 -16.64 -2.38 6.55
C LYS A 62 -15.55 -1.56 5.86
N LYS A 63 -14.44 -1.28 6.56
CA LYS A 63 -13.28 -0.59 6.00
C LYS A 63 -12.24 -1.55 5.41
N LEU A 64 -12.39 -2.86 5.64
CA LEU A 64 -11.46 -3.86 5.14
C LEU A 64 -11.48 -3.92 3.62
N ASN A 65 -10.30 -3.75 3.04
CA ASN A 65 -10.04 -4.05 1.64
C ASN A 65 -9.02 -5.18 1.59
N ILE A 66 -9.33 -6.26 0.88
CA ILE A 66 -8.40 -7.37 0.66
C ILE A 66 -7.74 -7.17 -0.70
N TYR A 67 -6.44 -7.44 -0.79
CA TYR A 67 -5.67 -7.19 -2.00
C TYR A 67 -4.89 -8.41 -2.47
N TYR A 68 -4.75 -8.50 -3.80
CA TYR A 68 -3.92 -9.48 -4.48
C TYR A 68 -3.11 -8.80 -5.58
N LEU A 69 -1.91 -9.31 -5.85
CA LEU A 69 -1.29 -9.16 -7.17
C LEU A 69 -1.70 -10.35 -8.02
N THR A 70 -1.91 -10.14 -9.31
CA THR A 70 -2.15 -11.21 -10.27
C THR A 70 -1.18 -11.14 -11.44
N ASP A 71 -0.64 -12.29 -11.83
CA ASP A 71 0.15 -12.45 -13.05
C ASP A 71 -0.20 -13.78 -13.72
N GLN A 72 -0.66 -13.70 -14.97
CA GLN A 72 -1.08 -14.86 -15.78
C GLN A 72 -2.09 -15.78 -15.04
N GLY A 73 -2.98 -15.19 -14.25
CA GLY A 73 -4.00 -15.91 -13.49
C GLY A 73 -3.54 -16.47 -12.12
N ASN A 74 -2.26 -16.33 -11.77
CA ASN A 74 -1.79 -16.67 -10.43
C ASN A 74 -2.07 -15.53 -9.46
N LEU A 75 -2.70 -15.83 -8.33
CA LEU A 75 -3.02 -14.85 -7.29
C LEU A 75 -2.01 -14.87 -6.15
N PHE A 76 -1.55 -13.69 -5.76
CA PHE A 76 -0.60 -13.47 -4.66
C PHE A 76 -1.25 -12.57 -3.62
N ARG A 77 -1.64 -13.15 -2.49
CA ARG A 77 -2.34 -12.44 -1.40
C ARG A 77 -1.42 -11.41 -0.73
N LEU A 78 -1.77 -10.13 -0.78
CA LEU A 78 -1.08 -9.05 -0.06
C LEU A 78 -1.52 -9.00 1.41
N ASN A 79 -0.98 -9.91 2.21
CA ASN A 79 -1.39 -10.19 3.59
C ASN A 79 -0.75 -9.27 4.66
N GLY A 80 -0.21 -8.11 4.27
CA GLY A 80 0.50 -7.23 5.20
C GLY A 80 2.01 -7.50 5.31
N THR A 81 2.53 -8.52 4.65
CA THR A 81 3.98 -8.84 4.65
C THR A 81 4.60 -8.56 3.28
N SER A 82 5.94 -8.41 3.23
CA SER A 82 6.68 -8.17 1.99
C SER A 82 6.88 -9.40 1.07
N PRO A 83 6.94 -10.66 1.55
CA PRO A 83 7.21 -11.81 0.67
C PRO A 83 6.31 -11.94 -0.56
N PRO A 84 4.97 -11.73 -0.51
CA PRO A 84 4.14 -11.80 -1.71
C PRO A 84 4.54 -10.78 -2.80
N ILE A 85 5.00 -9.58 -2.40
CA ILE A 85 5.47 -8.56 -3.34
C ILE A 85 6.80 -9.00 -3.96
N HIS A 86 7.74 -9.46 -3.14
CA HIS A 86 9.05 -9.91 -3.62
C HIS A 86 8.96 -11.16 -4.50
N GLU A 87 8.04 -12.07 -4.20
CA GLU A 87 7.77 -13.25 -5.03
C GLU A 87 7.27 -12.85 -6.42
N VAL A 88 6.36 -11.87 -6.50
CA VAL A 88 5.89 -11.34 -7.78
C VAL A 88 7.01 -10.61 -8.51
N ASN A 89 7.78 -9.74 -7.85
CA ASN A 89 8.95 -9.07 -8.46
C ASN A 89 9.94 -10.07 -9.06
N ALA A 90 10.12 -11.24 -8.45
CA ALA A 90 11.02 -12.28 -8.96
C ALA A 90 10.45 -13.03 -10.18
N LYS A 91 9.13 -13.23 -10.23
CA LYS A 91 8.44 -13.97 -11.32
C LYS A 91 8.13 -13.10 -12.53
N ALA A 92 7.64 -11.89 -12.29
CA ALA A 92 7.31 -10.87 -13.27
C ALA A 92 8.16 -9.63 -12.96
N PRO A 93 9.38 -9.53 -13.54
CA PRO A 93 10.35 -8.50 -13.17
C PRO A 93 9.76 -7.10 -13.15
N ILE A 94 9.82 -6.47 -11.98
CA ILE A 94 9.45 -5.08 -11.77
C ILE A 94 10.35 -4.15 -12.59
N LYS A 95 9.80 -3.03 -13.05
CA LYS A 95 10.50 -1.98 -13.80
C LYS A 95 10.41 -0.66 -13.05
N VAL A 96 11.25 -0.53 -12.03
CA VAL A 96 11.41 0.73 -11.30
C VAL A 96 12.26 1.69 -12.15
N THR A 97 11.80 2.93 -12.27
CA THR A 97 12.44 4.02 -13.01
C THR A 97 12.42 5.29 -12.17
N ASP A 98 13.22 6.27 -12.57
CA ASP A 98 13.26 7.59 -11.94
C ASP A 98 11.86 8.23 -11.90
N ASP A 99 11.05 8.00 -12.93
CA ASP A 99 9.68 8.53 -13.05
C ASP A 99 8.62 7.82 -12.18
N ASN A 100 8.85 6.58 -11.70
CA ASN A 100 7.82 5.78 -11.02
C ASN A 100 8.24 5.24 -9.63
N VAL A 101 9.46 5.55 -9.19
CA VAL A 101 10.01 5.01 -7.93
C VAL A 101 9.19 5.44 -6.71
N LEU A 102 8.64 6.66 -6.72
CA LEU A 102 7.83 7.15 -5.61
C LEU A 102 6.47 6.43 -5.56
N GLU A 103 5.89 6.06 -6.70
CA GLU A 103 4.70 5.20 -6.77
C GLU A 103 4.98 3.82 -6.19
N TYR A 104 6.18 3.26 -6.47
CA TYR A 104 6.58 1.99 -5.88
C TYR A 104 6.80 2.09 -4.36
N LEU A 105 7.48 3.15 -3.89
CA LEU A 105 7.65 3.42 -2.46
C LEU A 105 6.30 3.46 -1.73
N ARG A 106 5.36 4.26 -2.25
CA ARG A 106 4.00 4.39 -1.69
C ARG A 106 3.28 3.05 -1.69
N PHE A 107 3.34 2.30 -2.79
CA PHE A 107 2.75 0.97 -2.89
C PHE A 107 3.32 0.03 -1.83
N PHE A 108 4.63 -0.09 -1.73
CA PHE A 108 5.29 -1.02 -0.82
C PHE A 108 4.95 -0.70 0.64
N CYS A 109 5.13 0.57 1.03
CA CYS A 109 4.86 1.06 2.37
C CYS A 109 3.36 1.01 2.74
N PHE A 110 2.46 1.12 1.75
CA PHE A 110 1.04 0.91 1.97
C PHE A 110 0.68 -0.56 2.23
N PHE A 111 1.34 -1.53 1.59
CA PHE A 111 0.96 -2.95 1.74
C PHE A 111 1.73 -3.69 2.81
N VAL A 112 2.94 -3.29 3.13
CA VAL A 112 3.74 -3.89 4.20
C VAL A 112 3.38 -3.23 5.53
N ARG A 113 3.20 -4.07 6.55
CA ARG A 113 2.83 -3.69 7.91
C ARG A 113 3.95 -4.03 8.87
N GLY A 114 4.22 -3.13 9.81
CA GLY A 114 4.91 -3.47 11.04
C GLY A 114 3.94 -4.06 12.07
N GLU A 115 4.44 -4.38 13.25
CA GLU A 115 3.62 -4.92 14.35
C GLU A 115 2.47 -3.97 14.75
N GLU A 116 2.69 -2.66 14.61
CA GLU A 116 1.73 -1.63 15.02
C GLU A 116 0.97 -0.96 13.85
N GLY A 117 1.08 -1.49 12.63
CA GLY A 117 0.26 -1.06 11.51
C GLY A 117 1.05 -0.62 10.26
N PRO A 118 0.48 0.27 9.43
CA PRO A 118 1.07 0.73 8.17
C PRO A 118 2.36 1.52 8.36
N PHE A 119 3.30 1.39 7.43
CA PHE A 119 4.30 2.45 7.18
C PHE A 119 3.67 3.52 6.26
N TYR A 120 2.66 4.24 6.71
CA TYR A 120 1.89 5.10 5.80
C TYR A 120 2.70 6.31 5.34
N ILE A 121 2.88 6.51 4.03
CA ILE A 121 3.57 7.68 3.48
C ILE A 121 2.64 8.90 3.58
N ALA A 122 2.90 9.80 4.54
CA ALA A 122 2.05 10.93 4.88
C ALA A 122 2.47 12.20 4.13
N GLU A 123 1.72 12.55 3.08
CA GLU A 123 2.10 13.63 2.15
C GLU A 123 1.16 14.85 2.21
N SER A 124 -0.09 14.67 2.62
CA SER A 124 -1.10 15.73 2.69
C SER A 124 -2.20 15.40 3.70
N MET A 125 -2.78 16.43 4.32
CA MET A 125 -3.97 16.30 5.17
C MET A 125 -5.25 16.06 4.39
N ASP A 126 -5.25 16.30 3.08
CA ASP A 126 -6.39 16.02 2.19
C ASP A 126 -6.51 14.52 1.84
N ASP A 127 -5.58 13.70 2.33
CA ASP A 127 -5.61 12.25 2.17
C ASP A 127 -6.72 11.62 3.02
N GLU A 128 -7.62 10.87 2.38
CA GLU A 128 -8.76 10.23 3.02
C GLU A 128 -8.37 9.20 4.10
N ASN A 129 -7.15 8.66 4.04
CA ASN A 129 -6.64 7.71 5.02
C ASN A 129 -6.03 8.38 6.23
N MET A 130 -5.76 9.69 6.17
CA MET A 130 -5.27 10.43 7.33
C MET A 130 -6.35 10.51 8.40
N PRO A 131 -5.97 10.45 9.70
CA PRO A 131 -6.94 10.50 10.77
C PRO A 131 -7.73 11.82 10.75
N ALA A 132 -9.04 11.75 10.52
CA ALA A 132 -9.89 12.94 10.43
C ALA A 132 -10.11 13.63 11.80
N ASN A 133 -10.18 12.83 12.87
CA ASN A 133 -10.52 13.29 14.22
C ASN A 133 -9.27 13.57 15.05
N MET A 134 -8.56 14.64 14.71
CA MET A 134 -7.44 15.17 15.49
C MET A 134 -7.88 16.40 16.28
N ASP A 135 -7.36 16.59 17.49
CA ASP A 135 -7.41 17.88 18.16
C ASP A 135 -6.51 18.90 17.45
N ASP A 136 -6.71 20.20 17.73
CA ASP A 136 -6.00 21.29 17.05
C ASP A 136 -4.47 21.22 17.20
N THR A 137 -3.97 20.70 18.33
CA THR A 137 -2.53 20.57 18.58
C THR A 137 -1.95 19.45 17.73
N THR A 138 -2.57 18.26 17.77
CA THR A 138 -2.20 17.11 16.95
C THR A 138 -2.24 17.48 15.46
N ARG A 139 -3.32 18.14 15.02
CA ARG A 139 -3.46 18.60 13.63
C ARG A 139 -2.32 19.54 13.23
N SER A 140 -2.01 20.54 14.05
CA SER A 140 -0.93 21.49 13.76
C SER A 140 0.45 20.82 13.67
N VAL A 141 0.71 19.83 14.52
CA VAL A 141 1.95 19.04 14.48
C VAL A 141 2.04 18.24 13.18
N VAL A 142 0.97 17.54 12.82
CA VAL A 142 0.94 16.73 11.59
C VAL A 142 1.07 17.63 10.35
N GLU A 143 0.28 18.70 10.25
CA GLU A 143 0.31 19.67 9.14
C GLU A 143 1.67 20.34 8.96
N GLY A 144 2.35 20.67 10.06
CA GLY A 144 3.70 21.25 10.03
C GLY A 144 4.81 20.26 9.66
N THR A 145 4.49 18.96 9.62
CA THR A 145 5.47 17.87 9.48
C THR A 145 5.39 17.18 8.12
N ILE A 146 4.18 16.82 7.70
CA ILE A 146 3.95 16.06 6.47
C ILE A 146 4.43 16.82 5.24
N ARG A 147 4.91 16.07 4.26
CA ARG A 147 5.35 16.62 2.98
C ARG A 147 5.39 15.51 1.92
N PRO A 148 5.25 15.85 0.63
CA PRO A 148 5.41 14.88 -0.45
C PRO A 148 6.73 14.11 -0.32
N ALA A 149 6.67 12.80 -0.59
CA ALA A 149 7.88 12.01 -0.72
C ALA A 149 8.69 12.49 -1.93
N SER A 150 10.01 12.42 -1.83
CA SER A 150 10.93 12.92 -2.85
C SER A 150 11.93 11.85 -3.29
N TYR A 151 12.40 11.97 -4.53
CA TYR A 151 13.42 11.11 -5.13
C TYR A 151 14.69 11.93 -5.30
N GLU A 152 15.75 11.54 -4.61
CA GLU A 152 17.00 12.29 -4.46
C GLU A 152 18.11 11.81 -5.42
N GLY A 153 17.76 10.97 -6.39
CA GLY A 153 18.70 10.36 -7.33
C GLY A 153 19.15 8.96 -6.92
N LYS A 154 20.26 8.49 -7.50
CA LYS A 154 20.80 7.15 -7.24
C LYS A 154 22.13 7.21 -6.50
N ASN A 155 22.37 6.23 -5.65
CA ASN A 155 23.69 6.02 -5.06
C ASN A 155 24.66 5.33 -6.05
N ASP A 156 25.91 5.11 -5.62
CA ASP A 156 26.97 4.46 -6.42
C ASP A 156 26.64 3.01 -6.85
N GLN A 157 25.68 2.36 -6.16
CA GLN A 157 25.19 1.02 -6.48
C GLN A 157 24.00 1.04 -7.45
N GLY A 158 23.52 2.23 -7.85
CA GLY A 158 22.36 2.41 -8.70
C GLY A 158 21.02 2.26 -7.97
N HIS A 159 21.01 2.23 -6.63
CA HIS A 159 19.78 2.22 -5.85
C HIS A 159 19.17 3.61 -5.83
N TYR A 160 17.86 3.69 -6.01
CA TYR A 160 17.10 4.92 -5.93
C TYR A 160 16.98 5.35 -4.47
N LEU A 161 17.37 6.59 -4.17
CA LEU A 161 17.27 7.17 -2.84
C LEU A 161 15.99 8.00 -2.76
N CYS A 162 15.17 7.72 -1.76
CA CYS A 162 13.91 8.43 -1.55
C CYS A 162 13.75 8.86 -0.10
N ASP A 163 13.18 10.05 0.09
CA ASP A 163 12.85 10.59 1.40
C ASP A 163 11.34 10.67 1.56
N ALA A 164 10.83 10.32 2.73
CA ALA A 164 9.41 10.42 3.01
C ALA A 164 9.12 10.68 4.49
N VAL A 165 7.96 11.28 4.76
CA VAL A 165 7.38 11.28 6.10
C VAL A 165 6.51 10.05 6.26
N VAL A 166 6.79 9.24 7.28
CA VAL A 166 6.07 8.00 7.56
C VAL A 166 5.23 8.17 8.82
N PHE A 167 3.92 7.97 8.70
CA PHE A 167 3.02 7.81 9.84
C PHE A 167 2.95 6.32 10.17
N TYR A 168 3.61 5.95 11.27
CA TYR A 168 3.64 4.58 11.79
C TYR A 168 3.11 4.55 13.22
N SER A 169 2.14 3.68 13.48
CA SER A 169 1.44 3.62 14.78
C SER A 169 0.86 4.99 15.17
N ASN A 170 1.38 5.60 16.24
CA ASN A 170 1.02 6.91 16.76
C ASN A 170 2.16 7.95 16.64
N ALA A 171 3.06 7.77 15.67
CA ALA A 171 4.23 8.63 15.49
C ALA A 171 4.48 8.97 14.02
N LEU A 172 5.19 10.08 13.81
CA LEU A 172 5.68 10.55 12.51
C LEU A 172 7.20 10.47 12.49
N PHE A 173 7.74 9.94 11.39
CA PHE A 173 9.17 9.78 11.17
C PHE A 173 9.58 10.44 9.86
N ILE A 174 10.78 11.02 9.79
CA ILE A 174 11.47 11.26 8.52
C ILE A 174 12.26 10.00 8.23
N ALA A 175 11.98 9.33 7.12
CA ALA A 175 12.70 8.12 6.76
C ALA A 175 13.37 8.27 5.39
N ASN A 176 14.58 7.71 5.28
CA ASN A 176 15.33 7.60 4.05
C ASN A 176 15.28 6.15 3.57
N PHE A 177 15.04 5.95 2.28
CA PHE A 177 14.91 4.64 1.67
C PHE A 177 15.91 4.46 0.53
N ALA A 178 16.44 3.25 0.39
CA ALA A 178 17.11 2.77 -0.81
C ALA A 178 16.23 1.72 -1.49
N ILE A 179 15.88 1.96 -2.75
CA ILE A 179 15.12 1.02 -3.58
C ILE A 179 16.05 0.48 -4.67
N GLN A 180 16.16 -0.83 -4.77
CA GLN A 180 16.91 -1.49 -5.83
C GLN A 180 16.04 -1.63 -7.09
N PRO A 181 16.64 -1.72 -8.30
CA PRO A 181 15.90 -2.03 -9.53
C PRO A 181 15.07 -3.32 -9.46
N SER A 182 15.46 -4.27 -8.60
CA SER A 182 14.71 -5.51 -8.31
C SER A 182 13.44 -5.31 -7.48
N GLY A 183 13.19 -4.09 -7.00
CA GLY A 183 12.12 -3.76 -6.07
C GLY A 183 12.43 -4.14 -4.61
N MET A 184 13.63 -4.61 -4.29
CA MET A 184 14.07 -4.67 -2.89
C MET A 184 14.15 -3.25 -2.34
N ILE A 185 13.59 -3.03 -1.15
CA ILE A 185 13.59 -1.74 -0.47
C ILE A 185 14.18 -1.91 0.92
N GLU A 186 15.00 -0.94 1.31
CA GLU A 186 15.64 -0.85 2.61
C GLU A 186 15.37 0.54 3.19
N MET A 187 15.00 0.61 4.46
CA MET A 187 14.99 1.86 5.22
C MET A 187 16.40 2.05 5.75
N LEU A 188 17.07 3.10 5.28
CA LEU A 188 18.46 3.40 5.63
C LEU A 188 18.56 4.11 6.97
N ASP A 189 17.61 5.00 7.24
CA ASP A 189 17.55 5.80 8.46
C ASP A 189 16.10 6.23 8.72
N ASP A 190 15.79 6.47 10.00
CA ASP A 190 14.53 7.04 10.44
C ASP A 190 14.69 7.89 11.71
N GLU A 191 14.19 9.13 11.65
CA GLU A 191 14.21 10.07 12.77
C GLU A 191 12.78 10.39 13.23
N PRO A 192 12.44 10.18 14.51
CA PRO A 192 11.13 10.53 15.03
C PRO A 192 10.96 12.06 15.12
N ILE A 193 9.85 12.55 14.58
CA ILE A 193 9.48 13.98 14.57
C ILE A 193 8.44 14.28 15.65
N ALA A 194 7.47 13.37 15.78
CA ALA A 194 6.39 13.44 16.75
C ALA A 194 6.01 12.03 17.17
N ALA A 195 5.67 11.85 18.44
CA ALA A 195 5.25 10.59 19.02
C ALA A 195 4.06 10.80 19.96
N ASP A 196 3.46 9.69 20.41
CA ASP A 196 2.31 9.69 21.32
C ASP A 196 1.09 10.45 20.79
N LEU A 197 0.92 10.47 19.47
CA LEU A 197 -0.24 11.08 18.84
C LEU A 197 -1.52 10.32 19.26
N PRO A 198 -2.63 11.01 19.55
CA PRO A 198 -3.88 10.36 19.96
C PRO A 198 -4.61 9.66 18.80
N SER A 199 -4.01 9.61 17.61
CA SER A 199 -4.62 9.11 16.38
C SER A 199 -3.66 8.21 15.61
N LYS A 200 -4.23 7.27 14.85
CA LYS A 200 -3.52 6.29 14.03
C LYS A 200 -4.17 6.18 12.65
N VAL A 201 -3.38 5.84 11.64
CA VAL A 201 -3.87 5.55 10.29
C VAL A 201 -4.57 4.17 10.28
N GLU A 202 -5.83 4.13 9.85
CA GLU A 202 -6.69 2.93 9.90
C GLU A 202 -7.06 2.45 8.48
N VAL A 203 -6.15 1.72 7.84
CA VAL A 203 -6.29 1.16 6.48
C VAL A 203 -6.17 -0.38 6.47
N PRO A 204 -7.16 -1.11 7.00
CA PRO A 204 -7.07 -2.56 7.16
C PRO A 204 -6.95 -3.29 5.81
N VAL A 205 -5.98 -4.21 5.72
CA VAL A 205 -5.67 -5.01 4.50
C VAL A 205 -5.74 -6.53 4.69
N SER A 206 -5.94 -7.00 5.93
CA SER A 206 -5.94 -8.42 6.31
C SER A 206 -6.69 -8.64 7.62
#